data_AF-A0A1I3WCU9-F1
#
_entry.id   AF-A0A1I3WCU9-F1
#
_cell.length_a   1.000
_cell.length_b   1.000
_cell.length_c   1.000
_cell.angle_alpha   90.00
_cell.angle_beta   90.00
_cell.angle_gamma   90.00
#
_symmetry.space_group_name_H-M   'P 1'
#
loop_
_entity.id
_entity.type
_entity.pdbx_description
1 polymer ?
#
loop_
_entity_poly.entity_id
_entity_poly.type
_entity_poly.pdbx_seq_one_letter_code
_entity_poly.pdbx_strand_id
1 'polypeptide(L)'
;MSSDTEIQPEGDPREDKFVVETDLLSADVLEGLAEEYCTRYHGLNDTENPMAERDRVLSALRRGELVVWFDPVENTASLGNPPNV
;
A
#
# COMPACT_ATOMS: atom_id res chain seq x y z
N MET A 1 -9.42 35.13 -29.91
CA MET A 1 -9.14 33.79 -29.35
C MET A 1 -8.16 34.02 -28.22
N SER A 2 -8.68 34.30 -27.02
CA SER A 2 -7.85 34.59 -25.85
C SER A 2 -7.69 33.28 -25.09
N SER A 3 -6.45 32.81 -24.97
CA SER A 3 -6.10 31.57 -24.30
C SER A 3 -6.47 31.65 -22.82
N ASP A 4 -7.53 30.92 -22.48
CA ASP A 4 -7.91 30.62 -21.11
C ASP A 4 -6.89 29.60 -20.58
N THR A 5 -5.89 30.08 -19.85
CA THR A 5 -5.02 29.19 -19.07
C THR A 5 -5.72 29.01 -17.73
N GLU A 6 -6.68 28.09 -17.70
CA GLU A 6 -7.26 27.61 -16.45
C GLU A 6 -6.12 27.01 -15.62
N ILE A 7 -5.68 27.74 -14.59
CA ILE A 7 -4.88 27.17 -13.51
C ILE A 7 -5.84 26.23 -12.79
N GLN A 8 -5.78 24.95 -13.13
CA GLN A 8 -6.48 23.92 -12.38
C GLN A 8 -5.98 23.99 -10.92
N PRO A 9 -6.87 24.00 -9.91
CA PRO A 9 -6.41 23.96 -8.53
C PRO A 9 -5.55 22.71 -8.35
N GLU A 10 -4.28 22.88 -7.97
CA GLU A 10 -3.46 21.78 -7.49
C GLU A 10 -4.24 21.09 -6.37
N GLY A 11 -4.50 19.79 -6.54
CA GLY A 11 -5.23 18.99 -5.55
C GLY A 11 -4.55 19.08 -4.18
N ASP A 12 -5.33 18.97 -3.11
CA ASP A 12 -4.77 19.02 -1.77
C ASP A 12 -3.87 17.78 -1.56
N PRO A 13 -2.56 17.94 -1.28
CA PRO A 13 -1.65 16.81 -1.07
C PRO A 13 -2.06 15.90 0.09
N ARG A 14 -2.97 16.37 0.95
CA ARG A 14 -3.56 15.62 2.06
C ARG A 14 -4.67 14.66 1.62
N GLU A 15 -5.05 14.66 0.34
CA GLU A 15 -6.04 13.75 -0.22
C GLU A 15 -5.41 12.57 -0.98
N ASP A 16 -4.13 12.65 -1.30
CA ASP A 16 -3.43 11.61 -2.06
C ASP A 16 -2.79 10.54 -1.15
N LYS A 17 -2.85 9.29 -1.62
CA LYS A 17 -2.14 8.18 -0.97
C LYS A 17 -0.63 8.37 -1.11
N PHE A 18 0.10 8.03 -0.05
CA PHE A 18 1.57 8.05 -0.08
C PHE A 18 2.18 6.79 0.53
N VAL A 19 3.43 6.53 0.17
CA VAL A 19 4.20 5.40 0.70
C VAL A 19 4.77 5.75 2.07
N VAL A 20 4.58 4.87 3.04
CA VAL A 20 5.18 4.96 4.37
C VAL A 20 6.40 4.04 4.42
N GLU A 21 7.51 4.56 4.94
CA GLU A 21 8.71 3.77 5.19
C GLU A 21 8.43 2.68 6.22
N THR A 22 8.76 1.43 5.89
CA THR A 22 8.48 0.26 6.74
C THR A 22 9.20 0.34 8.08
N ASP A 23 10.37 0.96 8.12
CA ASP A 23 11.21 1.08 9.32
C ASP A 23 10.61 2.04 10.37
N LEU A 24 9.60 2.83 9.99
CA LEU A 24 8.83 3.69 10.90
C LEU A 24 7.67 2.96 11.59
N LEU A 25 7.37 1.73 11.16
CA LEU A 25 6.25 0.92 11.66
C LEU A 25 6.76 -0.17 12.59
N SER A 26 5.95 -0.51 13.60
CA SER A 26 6.26 -1.65 14.47
C SER A 26 6.09 -2.96 13.71
N ALA A 27 6.79 -4.00 14.17
CA ALA A 27 6.65 -5.35 13.64
C ALA A 27 5.19 -5.82 13.66
N ASP A 28 4.47 -5.58 14.76
CA ASP A 28 3.06 -5.94 14.91
C ASP A 28 2.17 -5.31 13.83
N VAL A 29 2.42 -4.04 13.46
CA VAL A 29 1.67 -3.35 12.39
C VAL A 29 1.97 -3.98 11.04
N LEU A 30 3.24 -4.27 10.75
CA LEU A 30 3.65 -4.91 9.50
C LEU A 30 3.09 -6.33 9.38
N GLU A 31 3.04 -7.08 10.48
CA GLU A 31 2.44 -8.41 10.56
C GLU A 31 0.93 -8.36 10.28
N GLY A 32 0.20 -7.45 10.93
CA GLY A 32 -1.23 -7.26 10.66
C GLY A 32 -1.52 -6.90 9.20
N LEU A 33 -0.75 -5.98 8.63
CA LEU A 33 -0.86 -5.62 7.21
C LEU A 33 -0.55 -6.80 6.27
N ALA A 34 0.41 -7.65 6.61
CA ALA A 34 0.72 -8.85 5.84
C ALA A 34 -0.40 -9.90 5.91
N GLU A 35 -1.02 -10.06 7.07
CA GLU A 35 -2.18 -10.95 7.26
C GLU A 35 -3.39 -10.48 6.46
N GLU A 36 -3.71 -9.18 6.54
CA GLU A 36 -4.76 -8.57 5.72
C GLU A 36 -4.49 -8.73 4.22
N TYR A 37 -3.25 -8.52 3.77
CA TYR A 37 -2.88 -8.71 2.38
C TYR A 37 -3.08 -10.16 1.93
N CYS A 38 -2.62 -11.13 2.71
CA CYS A 38 -2.76 -12.56 2.39
C CYS A 38 -4.24 -13.01 2.34
N THR A 39 -5.07 -12.50 3.25
CA THR A 39 -6.50 -12.84 3.29
C THR A 39 -7.32 -12.13 2.20
N ARG A 40 -6.93 -10.91 1.80
CA ARG A 40 -7.62 -10.15 0.74
C ARG A 40 -7.60 -10.86 -0.62
N TYR A 41 -6.53 -11.57 -0.94
CA TYR A 41 -6.38 -12.34 -2.17
C TYR A 41 -6.65 -13.84 -1.99
N HIS A 42 -7.14 -14.25 -0.82
CA HIS A 42 -7.48 -15.64 -0.57
C HIS A 42 -8.63 -16.08 -1.49
N GLY A 43 -8.45 -17.20 -2.19
CA GLY A 43 -9.38 -17.70 -3.21
C GLY A 43 -9.13 -17.17 -4.63
N LEU A 44 -8.22 -16.21 -4.82
CA LEU A 44 -7.73 -15.80 -6.15
C LEU A 44 -6.45 -16.54 -6.56
N ASN A 45 -5.72 -17.05 -5.57
CA ASN A 45 -4.54 -17.90 -5.77
C ASN A 45 -4.88 -19.35 -5.39
N ASP A 46 -4.30 -20.34 -6.07
CA ASP A 46 -4.44 -21.78 -5.79
C ASP A 46 -3.73 -22.20 -4.46
N THR A 47 -3.89 -21.40 -3.41
CA THR A 47 -3.24 -21.58 -2.11
C THR A 47 -4.26 -22.05 -1.08
N GLU A 48 -4.12 -23.28 -0.59
CA GLU A 48 -5.02 -23.88 0.41
C GLU A 48 -5.01 -23.13 1.76
N ASN A 49 -3.86 -22.58 2.15
CA ASN A 49 -3.72 -21.77 3.36
C ASN A 49 -3.11 -20.39 3.03
N PRO A 50 -3.89 -19.30 3.05
CA PRO A 50 -3.42 -17.97 2.69
C PRO A 50 -2.32 -17.47 3.64
N MET A 51 -2.32 -17.93 4.89
CA MET A 51 -1.32 -17.52 5.89
C MET A 51 0.05 -18.16 5.64
N ALA A 52 0.14 -19.19 4.79
CA ALA A 52 1.43 -19.77 4.40
C ALA A 52 2.32 -18.77 3.65
N GLU A 53 1.73 -17.75 2.99
CA GLU A 53 2.47 -16.73 2.26
C GLU A 53 2.86 -15.52 3.13
N ARG A 54 2.45 -15.44 4.41
CA ARG A 54 2.70 -14.28 5.27
C ARG A 54 4.19 -13.92 5.36
N ASP A 55 5.04 -14.91 5.63
CA ASP A 55 6.48 -14.68 5.76
C ASP A 55 7.12 -14.25 4.42
N ARG A 56 6.54 -14.68 3.30
CA ARG A 56 6.94 -14.24 1.96
C ARG A 56 6.55 -12.79 1.72
N VAL A 57 5.35 -12.38 2.13
CA VAL A 57 4.87 -10.98 2.06
C VAL A 57 5.75 -10.07 2.91
N LEU A 58 6.07 -10.46 4.15
CA LEU A 58 7.01 -9.72 5.01
C LEU A 58 8.40 -9.63 4.38
N SER A 59 8.84 -10.68 3.68
CA SER A 59 10.12 -10.66 2.95
C SER A 59 10.07 -9.73 1.73
N ALA A 60 8.95 -9.67 1.02
CA ALA A 60 8.75 -8.76 -0.11
C ALA A 60 8.77 -7.28 0.33
N LEU A 61 8.17 -6.98 1.49
CA LEU A 61 8.28 -5.66 2.13
C LEU A 61 9.74 -5.27 2.41
N ARG A 62 10.51 -6.17 3.03
CA ARG A 62 11.94 -5.93 3.30
C ARG A 62 12.78 -5.72 2.04
N ARG A 63 12.35 -6.29 0.90
CA ARG A 63 13.02 -6.12 -0.40
C ARG A 63 12.52 -4.90 -1.18
N GLY A 64 11.50 -4.20 -0.70
CA GLY A 64 10.85 -3.10 -1.42
C GLY A 64 10.00 -3.55 -2.62
N GLU A 65 9.69 -4.84 -2.73
CA GLU A 65 8.79 -5.39 -3.76
C GLU A 65 7.32 -5.09 -3.43
N LEU A 66 7.03 -4.90 -2.14
CA LEU A 66 5.79 -4.35 -1.62
C LEU A 66 6.10 -3.13 -0.77
N VAL A 67 5.14 -2.20 -0.72
CA VAL A 67 5.21 -0.99 0.10
C VAL A 67 3.93 -0.84 0.92
N VAL A 68 4.03 -0.05 2.00
CA VAL A 68 2.86 0.35 2.78
C VAL A 68 2.30 1.63 2.19
N TRP A 69 1.09 1.54 1.64
CA TRP A 69 0.32 2.70 1.20
C TRP A 69 -0.54 3.20 2.34
N PHE A 70 -0.41 4.48 2.68
CA PHE A 70 -1.32 5.17 3.58
C PHE A 70 -2.26 6.07 2.79
N ASP A 71 -3.56 5.92 3.08
CA ASP A 71 -4.63 6.75 2.58
C ASP A 71 -5.04 7.76 3.66
N PRO A 72 -4.72 9.06 3.52
CA PRO A 72 -5.06 10.07 4.51
C PRO A 72 -6.55 10.41 4.55
N VAL A 73 -7.31 10.13 3.49
CA VAL A 73 -8.75 10.39 3.41
C VAL A 73 -9.50 9.33 4.19
N GLU A 74 -9.18 8.06 3.94
CA GLU A 74 -9.80 6.92 4.63
C GLU A 74 -9.14 6.63 5.98
N ASN A 75 -7.98 7.23 6.26
CA ASN A 75 -7.12 6.96 7.41
C ASN A 75 -6.80 5.46 7.54
N THR A 76 -6.40 4.84 6.43
CA THR A 76 -6.12 3.40 6.34
C THR A 76 -4.73 3.15 5.78
N ALA A 77 -4.13 2.02 6.18
CA ALA A 77 -2.90 1.51 5.60
C ALA A 77 -3.16 0.17 4.91
N SER A 78 -2.48 -0.09 3.80
CA SER A 78 -2.56 -1.37 3.09
C SER A 78 -1.27 -1.68 2.34
N LEU A 79 -0.98 -2.95 2.09
CA LEU A 79 0.16 -3.34 1.26
C LEU A 79 -0.20 -3.31 -0.22
N GLY A 80 0.72 -2.85 -1.05
CA GLY A 80 0.57 -2.84 -2.50
C GLY A 80 1.89 -2.74 -3.23
N ASN A 81 1.81 -2.73 -4.56
CA ASN A 81 2.98 -2.52 -5.40
C ASN A 81 3.52 -1.09 -5.21
N PRO A 82 4.84 -0.89 -5.31
CA PRO A 82 5.41 0.45 -5.33
C PRO A 82 4.83 1.30 -6.48
N PRO A 83 4.76 2.63 -6.35
CA PRO A 83 4.38 3.50 -7.45
C PRO A 83 5.31 3.22 -8.63
N ASN A 84 4.77 3.25 -9.86
CA ASN A 84 5.50 2.95 -11.09
C ASN A 84 6.93 3.54 -11.04
N VAL A 85 7.92 2.66 -10.98
CA VAL A 85 9.34 2.99 -11.18
C VAL A 85 9.63 3.33 -12.64
#